data_AF-A0A497P1N7-F1
#
_entry.id   AF-A0A497P1N7-F1
#
_cell.length_a   1.000
_cell.length_b   1.000
_cell.length_c   1.000
_cell.angle_alpha   90.00
_cell.angle_beta   90.00
_cell.angle_gamma   90.00
#
_symmetry.space_group_name_H-M   'P 1'
#
loop_
_entity.id
_entity.type
_entity.pdbx_description
1 polymer ?
#
loop_
_entity_poly.entity_id
_entity_poly.type
_entity_poly.pdbx_seq_one_letter_code
_entity_poly.pdbx_strand_id
1 'polypeptide(L)'
;MALELTRQRARKRALDRFKYIRTCVLARELCLLVRTNRAVFNKEDVRDCCSFISKLCREAGCEETSDLCAKAAEAVMESEETYLSLCEQSCKKCGESKRPRRPVPERTIYVA
;
A
#
# COMPACT_ATOMS: atom_id res chain seq x y z
N MET A 1 32.55 22.51 -2.83
CA MET A 1 31.20 23.11 -2.98
C MET A 1 30.31 22.45 -4.05
N ALA A 2 30.58 22.52 -5.36
CA ALA A 2 29.66 21.98 -6.39
C ALA A 2 29.44 20.45 -6.33
N LEU A 3 30.51 19.68 -6.09
CA LEU A 3 30.45 18.22 -5.90
C LEU A 3 29.71 17.84 -4.60
N GLU A 4 29.84 18.64 -3.54
CA GLU A 4 29.16 18.40 -2.26
C GLU A 4 27.66 18.66 -2.35
N LEU A 5 27.24 19.72 -3.05
CA LEU A 5 25.83 19.99 -3.35
C LEU A 5 25.22 18.88 -4.20
N THR A 6 25.98 18.36 -5.18
CA THR A 6 25.55 17.22 -6.00
C THR A 6 25.37 15.95 -5.15
N ARG A 7 26.32 15.66 -4.25
CA ARG A 7 26.23 14.53 -3.31
C ARG A 7 25.04 14.65 -2.35
N GLN A 8 24.81 15.84 -1.77
CA GLN A 8 23.67 16.08 -0.88
C GLN A 8 22.32 15.88 -1.59
N ARG A 9 22.18 16.37 -2.82
CA ARG A 9 20.98 16.14 -3.65
C ARG A 9 20.79 14.66 -3.97
N ALA A 10 21.86 13.95 -4.32
CA ALA A 10 21.81 12.50 -4.56
C ALA A 10 21.36 11.74 -3.30
N ARG A 11 21.92 12.07 -2.13
CA ARG A 11 21.51 11.50 -0.84
C ARG A 11 20.03 11.74 -0.55
N LYS A 12 19.55 12.98 -0.70
CA LYS A 12 18.13 13.31 -0.47
C LYS A 12 17.22 12.48 -1.37
N ARG A 13 17.51 12.42 -2.67
CA ARG A 13 16.74 11.59 -3.62
C ARG A 13 16.74 10.11 -3.25
N ALA A 14 17.88 9.56 -2.84
CA ALA A 14 17.97 8.17 -2.43
C ALA A 14 17.12 7.90 -1.17
N LEU A 15 17.18 8.78 -0.17
CA LEU A 15 16.39 8.65 1.06
C LEU A 15 14.88 8.83 0.81
N ASP A 16 14.49 9.81 -0.02
CA ASP A 16 13.10 10.03 -0.40
C ASP A 16 12.55 8.82 -1.15
N ARG A 17 13.33 8.24 -2.07
CA ARG A 17 12.95 7.01 -2.78
C ARG A 17 12.85 5.82 -1.84
N PHE A 18 13.79 5.66 -0.92
CA PHE A 18 13.76 4.60 0.10
C PHE A 18 12.50 4.72 0.97
N LYS A 19 12.18 5.94 1.45
CA LYS A 19 10.97 6.21 2.22
C LYS A 19 9.72 5.86 1.39
N TYR A 20 9.66 6.27 0.14
CA TYR A 20 8.52 5.97 -0.74
C TYR A 20 8.32 4.46 -0.97
N ILE A 21 9.42 3.70 -1.14
CA ILE A 21 9.35 2.24 -1.31
C ILE A 21 8.86 1.56 -0.03
N ARG A 22 9.48 1.88 1.11
CA ARG A 22 9.16 1.23 2.39
C ARG A 22 7.77 1.58 2.92
N THR A 23 7.16 2.65 2.43
CA THR A 23 5.81 3.08 2.83
C THR A 23 4.80 2.85 1.70
N CYS A 24 4.69 3.78 0.76
CA CYS A 24 3.62 3.80 -0.24
C CYS A 24 3.62 2.58 -1.16
N VAL A 25 4.79 2.16 -1.67
CA VAL A 25 4.86 0.98 -2.54
C VAL A 25 4.52 -0.28 -1.76
N LEU A 26 5.13 -0.47 -0.60
CA LEU A 26 4.85 -1.63 0.25
C LEU A 26 3.38 -1.72 0.64
N ALA A 27 2.78 -0.61 1.08
CA ALA A 27 1.36 -0.54 1.45
C ALA A 27 0.44 -1.00 0.29
N ARG A 28 0.78 -0.61 -0.94
CA ARG A 28 0.00 -0.96 -2.14
C ARG A 28 0.10 -2.43 -2.49
N GLU A 29 1.30 -3.01 -2.47
CA GLU A 29 1.48 -4.44 -2.73
C GLU A 29 0.74 -5.29 -1.69
N LEU A 30 0.84 -4.92 -0.41
CA LEU A 30 0.12 -5.59 0.67
C LEU A 30 -1.40 -5.43 0.55
N CYS A 31 -1.88 -4.22 0.23
CA CYS A 31 -3.31 -3.98 0.03
C CYS A 31 -3.88 -4.80 -1.14
N LEU A 32 -3.15 -4.89 -2.25
CA LEU A 32 -3.52 -5.74 -3.37
C LEU A 32 -3.60 -7.20 -2.93
N LEU A 33 -2.56 -7.70 -2.25
CA LEU A 33 -2.50 -9.08 -1.75
C LEU A 33 -3.69 -9.42 -0.85
N VAL A 34 -4.04 -8.54 0.11
CA VAL A 34 -5.24 -8.71 0.95
C VAL A 34 -6.50 -8.75 0.10
N ARG A 35 -6.68 -7.77 -0.81
CA ARG A 35 -7.89 -7.64 -1.63
C ARG A 35 -8.12 -8.83 -2.55
N THR A 36 -7.08 -9.42 -3.12
CA THR A 36 -7.19 -10.56 -4.03
C THR A 36 -7.37 -11.88 -3.32
N ASN A 37 -7.07 -11.95 -2.02
CA ASN A 37 -7.13 -13.19 -1.23
C ASN A 37 -8.13 -13.13 -0.08
N ARG A 38 -9.05 -12.14 -0.06
CA ARG A 38 -10.03 -11.96 1.02
C ARG A 38 -10.82 -13.24 1.36
N ALA A 39 -11.20 -14.02 0.34
CA ALA A 39 -11.96 -15.24 0.52
C ALA A 39 -11.20 -16.35 1.27
N VAL A 40 -9.88 -16.21 1.44
CA VAL A 40 -9.01 -17.18 2.12
C VAL A 40 -8.65 -16.73 3.53
N PHE A 41 -8.72 -15.42 3.82
CA PHE A 41 -8.39 -14.86 5.12
C PHE A 41 -9.57 -14.94 6.10
N ASN A 42 -9.28 -15.20 7.37
CA ASN A 42 -10.25 -14.98 8.43
C ASN A 42 -10.36 -13.48 8.76
N LYS A 43 -11.29 -13.11 9.65
CA LYS A 43 -11.54 -11.70 9.99
C LYS A 43 -10.33 -11.06 10.68
N GLU A 44 -9.67 -11.79 11.56
CA GLU A 44 -8.49 -11.35 12.31
C GLU A 44 -7.31 -11.06 11.36
N ASP A 45 -7.06 -11.93 10.39
CA ASP A 45 -6.04 -11.76 9.35
C ASP A 45 -6.29 -10.45 8.58
N VAL A 46 -7.53 -10.20 8.17
CA VAL A 46 -7.90 -8.98 7.43
C VAL A 46 -7.74 -7.74 8.31
N ARG A 47 -8.21 -7.78 9.56
CA ARG A 47 -8.05 -6.66 10.51
C ARG A 47 -6.59 -6.32 10.70
N ASP A 48 -5.75 -7.30 10.99
CA ASP A 48 -4.34 -7.08 11.32
C ASP A 48 -3.57 -6.58 10.09
N CYS A 49 -3.83 -7.15 8.91
CA CYS A 49 -3.25 -6.69 7.65
C CYS A 49 -3.69 -5.26 7.30
N CYS A 50 -4.99 -4.96 7.33
CA CYS A 50 -5.50 -3.63 7.00
C CYS A 50 -5.06 -2.57 8.01
N SER A 51 -4.92 -2.94 9.29
CA SER A 51 -4.36 -2.09 10.35
C SER A 51 -2.90 -1.74 10.06
N PHE A 52 -2.09 -2.72 9.66
CA PHE A 52 -0.70 -2.48 9.28
C PHE A 52 -0.60 -1.57 8.04
N ILE A 53 -1.40 -1.83 7.01
CA ILE A 53 -1.46 -1.00 5.80
C ILE A 53 -1.84 0.45 6.15
N SER A 54 -2.77 0.66 7.09
CA SER A 54 -3.16 2.02 7.53
C SER A 54 -1.97 2.81 8.08
N LYS A 55 -1.09 2.16 8.86
CA LYS A 55 0.13 2.77 9.42
C LYS A 55 1.10 3.15 8.30
N LEU A 56 1.32 2.27 7.32
CA LEU A 56 2.18 2.57 6.17
C LEU A 56 1.62 3.73 5.31
N CYS A 57 0.31 3.78 5.07
CA CYS A 57 -0.33 4.89 4.36
C CYS A 57 -0.13 6.22 5.11
N ARG A 58 -0.20 6.21 6.43
CA ARG A 58 0.05 7.39 7.26
C ARG A 58 1.50 7.85 7.17
N GLU A 59 2.45 6.93 7.27
CA GLU A 59 3.88 7.23 7.09
C GLU A 59 4.22 7.75 5.68
N ALA A 60 3.44 7.35 4.68
CA ALA A 60 3.52 7.85 3.31
C ALA A 60 2.91 9.25 3.13
N GLY A 61 2.19 9.78 4.13
CA GLY A 61 1.49 11.07 4.06
C GLY A 61 0.10 10.99 3.42
N CYS A 62 -0.53 9.82 3.39
CA CYS A 62 -1.86 9.60 2.84
C CYS A 62 -2.92 9.50 3.96
N GLU A 63 -3.11 10.57 4.74
CA GLU A 63 -3.95 10.59 5.96
C GLU A 63 -5.37 10.08 5.72
N GLU A 64 -6.08 10.65 4.75
CA GLU A 64 -7.47 10.29 4.46
C GLU A 64 -7.62 8.79 4.11
N THR A 65 -6.68 8.23 3.34
CA THR A 65 -6.69 6.79 3.03
C THR A 65 -6.30 5.93 4.24
N SER A 66 -5.38 6.42 5.07
CA SER A 66 -5.00 5.76 6.32
C SER A 66 -6.22 5.62 7.23
N ASP A 67 -7.00 6.68 7.38
CA ASP A 67 -8.16 6.68 8.27
C ASP A 67 -9.27 5.77 7.77
N LEU A 68 -9.51 5.74 6.46
CA LEU A 68 -10.45 4.79 5.86
C LEU A 68 -9.97 3.34 6.01
N CYS A 69 -8.67 3.06 5.82
CA CYS A 69 -8.11 1.73 6.05
C CYS A 69 -8.21 1.29 7.51
N ALA A 70 -7.98 2.20 8.46
CA ALA A 70 -8.12 1.92 9.88
C ALA A 70 -9.57 1.61 10.25
N LYS A 71 -10.53 2.42 9.77
CA LYS A 71 -11.97 2.15 9.97
C LYS A 71 -12.40 0.83 9.34
N ALA A 72 -11.90 0.51 8.15
CA ALA A 72 -12.19 -0.76 7.49
C ALA A 72 -11.63 -1.94 8.30
N ALA A 73 -10.42 -1.80 8.84
CA ALA A 73 -9.80 -2.84 9.67
C ALA A 73 -10.67 -3.19 10.88
N GLU A 74 -11.22 -2.20 11.58
CA GLU A 74 -12.13 -2.45 12.71
C GLU A 74 -13.47 -3.02 12.25
N ALA A 75 -14.05 -2.47 11.17
CA ALA A 75 -15.37 -2.86 10.66
C ALA A 75 -15.45 -4.33 10.25
N VAL A 76 -14.34 -4.97 9.83
CA VAL A 76 -14.35 -6.38 9.39
C VAL A 76 -14.78 -7.34 10.50
N MET A 77 -14.58 -6.97 11.76
CA MET A 77 -14.98 -7.78 12.91
C MET A 77 -16.51 -7.84 13.03
N GLU A 78 -17.17 -6.71 12.76
CA GLU A 78 -18.61 -6.51 12.98
C GLU A 78 -19.45 -6.77 11.72
N SER A 79 -19.04 -6.20 10.58
CA SER A 79 -19.81 -6.19 9.33
C SER A 79 -18.91 -6.23 8.09
N GLU A 80 -19.02 -7.33 7.34
CA GLU A 80 -18.31 -7.48 6.07
C GLU A 80 -18.74 -6.43 5.05
N GLU A 81 -20.04 -6.10 4.98
CA GLU A 81 -20.56 -5.09 4.06
C GLU A 81 -19.95 -3.71 4.34
N THR A 82 -19.88 -3.32 5.61
CA THR A 82 -19.28 -2.04 6.02
C THR A 82 -17.79 -2.01 5.72
N TYR A 83 -17.08 -3.11 5.99
CA TYR A 83 -15.68 -3.28 5.61
C TYR A 83 -15.48 -3.08 4.09
N LEU A 84 -16.27 -3.75 3.25
CA LEU A 84 -16.15 -3.68 1.80
C LEU A 84 -16.38 -2.27 1.27
N SER A 85 -17.40 -1.57 1.80
CA SER A 85 -17.69 -0.16 1.45
C SER A 85 -16.54 0.77 1.81
N LEU A 86 -16.03 0.70 3.04
CA LEU A 86 -14.90 1.53 3.49
C LEU A 86 -13.62 1.22 2.71
N CYS A 87 -13.37 -0.05 2.42
CA CYS A 87 -12.20 -0.46 1.66
C CYS A 87 -12.28 0.04 0.21
N GLU A 88 -13.45 -0.01 -0.42
CA GLU A 88 -13.66 0.55 -1.76
C GLU A 88 -13.41 2.07 -1.78
N GLN A 89 -13.94 2.80 -0.80
CA GLN A 89 -13.71 4.25 -0.66
C GLN A 89 -12.23 4.58 -0.50
N SER A 90 -11.50 3.85 0.35
CA SER A 90 -10.06 4.02 0.53
C SER A 90 -9.32 3.77 -0.79
N CYS A 91 -9.66 2.68 -1.49
CA CYS A 91 -9.01 2.35 -2.74
C CYS A 91 -9.25 3.41 -3.82
N LYS A 92 -10.46 3.95 -3.97
CA LYS A 92 -10.75 5.03 -4.95
C LYS A 92 -9.85 6.26 -4.75
N LYS A 93 -9.52 6.57 -3.49
CA LYS A 93 -8.63 7.68 -3.11
C LYS A 93 -7.14 7.31 -3.23
N CYS A 94 -6.81 6.02 -3.15
CA CYS A 94 -5.46 5.53 -3.35
C CYS A 94 -5.05 5.54 -4.83
N GLY A 95 -3.81 5.96 -5.12
CA GLY A 95 -3.24 5.90 -6.46
C GLY A 95 -3.06 4.48 -7.03
N GLU A 96 -3.29 3.43 -6.23
CA GLU A 96 -3.33 2.04 -6.72
C GLU A 96 -4.51 1.79 -7.65
N SER A 97 -5.67 2.41 -7.40
CA SER A 97 -6.83 2.28 -8.30
C SER A 97 -6.59 2.90 -9.68
N LYS A 98 -5.56 3.73 -9.81
CA LYS A 98 -5.14 4.35 -11.07
C LYS A 98 -4.08 3.53 -11.81
N ARG A 99 -3.54 2.46 -11.21
CA ARG A 99 -2.60 1.58 -11.93
C ARG A 99 -3.39 0.70 -12.91
N PRO A 100 -2.99 0.66 -14.19
CA PRO A 100 -3.40 -0.44 -15.06
C PRO A 100 -3.04 -1.75 -14.35
N ARG A 101 -3.92 -2.76 -14.41
CA ARG A 101 -3.57 -4.12 -13.93
C ARG A 101 -2.20 -4.47 -14.52
N ARG A 102 -1.24 -4.83 -13.67
CA ARG A 102 0.12 -5.19 -14.11
C ARG A 102 -0.01 -6.17 -15.28
N PRO A 103 0.64 -5.93 -16.42
CA PRO A 103 0.75 -6.95 -17.45
C PRO A 103 1.36 -8.20 -16.81
N VAL A 104 0.81 -9.37 -17.14
CA VAL A 104 1.35 -10.66 -16.71
C VAL A 104 2.82 -10.67 -17.08
N PRO A 105 3.75 -10.97 -16.15
CA PRO A 105 5.17 -10.97 -16.48
C PRO A 105 5.40 -11.99 -17.60
N GLU A 106 5.88 -11.52 -18.75
CA GLU A 106 6.47 -12.40 -19.76
C GLU A 106 7.59 -13.17 -19.07
N ARG A 107 7.55 -14.51 -19.20
CA ARG A 107 8.56 -15.41 -18.67
C ARG A 107 9.90 -15.03 -19.30
N THR A 108 10.72 -14.28 -18.57
CA THR A 108 12.13 -14.14 -18.90
C THR A 108 12.78 -15.47 -18.58
N ILE A 109 13.03 -16.25 -19.64
CA ILE A 109 13.91 -17.42 -19.59
C ILE A 109 15.29 -16.88 -19.24
N TYR A 110 15.71 -17.05 -17.99
CA TYR A 110 17.11 -16.83 -17.63
C TYR A 110 17.95 -17.87 -18.39
N VAL A 111 18.87 -17.40 -19.23
CA VAL A 111 20.00 -18.20 -19.70
C VAL A 111 21.11 -18.01 -18.67
N ALA A 112 21.71 -19.14 -18.29
CA ALA A 112 22.70 -19.35 -17.23
C ALA A 112 23.91 -18.41 -17.27
#